data_AF-A0A397GT55-F1
#
_entry.id   AF-A0A397GT55-F1
#
_cell.length_a   1.000
_cell.length_b   1.000
_cell.length_c   1.000
_cell.angle_alpha   90.00
_cell.angle_beta   90.00
_cell.angle_gamma   90.00
#
_symmetry.space_group_name_H-M   'P 1'
#
loop_
_entity.id
_entity.type
_entity.pdbx_description
1 polymer ?
#
loop_
_entity_poly.entity_id
_entity_poly.type
_entity_poly.pdbx_seq_one_letter_code
_entity_poly.pdbx_strand_id
1 'polypeptide(L)'
;MFRIYSILERLYIILDVLPGHKLRLKAVQHYLQLLNKGHAKLEASQVVADLLNRGKWFSRCIRSWSKAFILYNDVSKNNHGLHLKGSSIIEDKDIQLKITSYLRQNKFNININNFCDYIAKEILSSIGIEKKIK
;
A
#
# COMPACT_ATOMS: atom_id res chain seq x y z
N MET A 1 35.43 7.76 3.27
CA MET A 1 34.63 6.52 3.13
C MET A 1 33.91 6.18 4.45
N PHE A 2 33.04 7.07 4.99
CA PHE A 2 32.41 6.91 6.31
C PHE A 2 30.96 7.43 6.41
N ARG A 3 30.28 7.64 5.27
CA ARG A 3 28.99 8.38 5.25
C ARG A 3 27.75 7.49 5.10
N ILE A 4 27.93 6.18 4.88
CA ILE A 4 26.82 5.21 4.68
C ILE A 4 26.45 4.52 6.00
N TYR A 5 27.43 4.17 6.84
CA TYR A 5 27.18 3.55 8.15
C TYR A 5 26.40 4.46 9.11
N SER A 6 26.66 5.78 9.09
CA SER A 6 25.92 6.76 9.88
C SER A 6 24.43 6.88 9.49
N ILE A 7 24.08 6.60 8.23
CA ILE A 7 22.68 6.59 7.76
C ILE A 7 21.97 5.32 8.23
N LEU A 8 22.67 4.18 8.23
CA LEU A 8 22.14 2.89 8.68
C LEU A 8 21.93 2.84 10.20
N GLU A 9 22.84 3.44 10.98
CA GLU A 9 22.67 3.58 12.45
C GLU A 9 21.50 4.51 12.81
N ARG A 10 21.30 5.60 12.07
CA ARG A 10 20.16 6.51 12.28
C ARG A 10 18.82 5.89 11.89
N LEU A 11 18.80 4.96 10.93
CA LEU A 11 17.63 4.13 10.61
C LEU A 11 17.22 3.23 11.78
N TYR A 12 18.18 2.81 12.63
CA TYR A 12 17.91 1.93 13.77
C TYR A 12 17.19 2.66 14.92
N ILE A 13 17.49 3.94 15.15
CA ILE A 13 16.89 4.73 16.24
C ILE A 13 15.44 5.16 15.91
N ILE A 14 15.05 5.19 14.64
CA ILE A 14 13.67 5.51 14.20
C ILE A 14 12.73 4.27 14.28
N LEU A 15 13.26 3.08 14.66
CA LEU A 15 12.50 1.83 14.67
C LEU A 15 11.40 1.72 15.73
N ASP A 16 11.31 2.65 16.69
CA ASP A 16 10.23 2.70 17.70
C ASP A 16 8.94 3.36 17.20
N VAL A 17 8.85 3.69 15.91
CA VAL A 17 7.67 4.30 15.33
C VAL A 17 6.70 3.23 14.83
N LEU A 18 5.48 3.25 15.40
CA LEU A 18 4.18 2.72 14.92
C LEU A 18 4.31 1.78 13.70
N PRO A 19 3.88 0.50 13.75
CA PRO A 19 4.20 -0.54 12.74
C PRO A 19 4.00 -0.12 11.27
N GLY A 20 3.07 0.81 10.98
CA GLY A 20 2.90 1.40 9.67
C GLY A 20 4.07 2.26 9.15
N HIS A 21 4.82 2.96 10.00
CA HIS A 21 5.97 3.78 9.58
C HIS A 21 7.15 2.92 9.13
N LYS A 22 7.46 1.86 9.88
CA LYS A 22 8.49 0.87 9.51
C LYS A 22 8.17 0.22 8.16
N LEU A 23 6.91 -0.13 7.91
CA LEU A 23 6.46 -0.67 6.62
C LEU A 23 6.71 0.32 5.48
N ARG A 24 6.37 1.60 5.68
CA ARG A 24 6.57 2.66 4.68
C ARG A 24 8.03 2.86 4.33
N LEU A 25 8.90 2.93 5.33
CA LEU A 25 10.35 3.09 5.12
C LEU A 25 10.92 1.92 4.32
N LYS A 26 10.56 0.67 4.67
CA LYS A 26 10.97 -0.51 3.89
C LYS A 26 10.47 -0.45 2.45
N ALA A 27 9.22 -0.07 2.23
CA ALA A 27 8.65 0.04 0.90
C ALA A 27 9.37 1.11 0.06
N VAL A 28 9.66 2.28 0.65
CA VAL A 28 10.43 3.34 -0.02
C VAL A 28 11.85 2.88 -0.33
N GLN A 29 12.52 2.19 0.60
CA GLN A 29 13.86 1.66 0.39
C GLN A 29 13.91 0.70 -0.80
N HIS A 30 13.03 -0.31 -0.86
CA HIS A 30 12.98 -1.26 -1.98
C HIS A 30 12.63 -0.58 -3.31
N TYR A 31 11.71 0.37 -3.28
CA TYR A 31 11.35 1.15 -4.46
C TYR A 31 12.56 1.94 -5.02
N LEU A 32 13.29 2.65 -4.16
CA LEU A 32 14.50 3.38 -4.56
C LEU A 32 15.61 2.46 -5.07
N GLN A 33 15.77 1.27 -4.48
CA GLN A 33 16.70 0.25 -4.98
C GLN A 33 16.36 -0.21 -6.40
N LEU A 34 15.07 -0.40 -6.71
CA LEU A 34 14.64 -0.77 -8.06
C LEU A 34 14.88 0.38 -9.05
N LEU A 35 14.62 1.63 -8.66
CA LEU A 35 14.95 2.78 -9.51
C LEU A 35 16.44 2.87 -9.82
N ASN A 36 17.31 2.61 -8.83
CA ASN A 36 18.76 2.60 -9.03
C ASN A 36 19.23 1.49 -9.99
N LYS A 37 18.45 0.41 -10.12
CA LYS A 37 18.67 -0.66 -11.09
C LYS A 37 18.10 -0.36 -12.48
N GLY A 38 17.51 0.84 -12.68
CA GLY A 38 16.97 1.27 -13.96
C GLY A 38 15.51 0.89 -14.21
N HIS A 39 14.79 0.35 -13.22
CA HIS A 39 13.37 0.01 -13.41
C HIS A 39 12.50 1.27 -13.54
N ALA A 40 11.45 1.17 -14.36
CA ALA A 40 10.48 2.24 -14.52
C ALA A 40 9.72 2.51 -13.21
N LYS A 41 9.40 3.78 -12.93
CA LYS A 41 8.75 4.21 -11.67
C LYS A 41 7.43 3.50 -11.39
N LEU A 42 6.59 3.30 -12.41
CA LEU A 42 5.29 2.67 -12.23
C LEU A 42 5.44 1.19 -11.87
N GLU A 43 6.25 0.46 -12.65
CA GLU A 43 6.52 -0.96 -12.45
C GLU A 43 7.18 -1.21 -11.09
N ALA A 44 8.25 -0.46 -10.76
CA ALA A 44 8.94 -0.61 -9.50
C ALA A 44 8.01 -0.40 -8.29
N SER A 45 7.11 0.58 -8.36
CA SER A 45 6.15 0.82 -7.27
C SER A 45 5.10 -0.29 -7.15
N GLN A 46 4.72 -0.90 -8.27
CA GLN A 46 3.76 -2.00 -8.29
C GLN A 46 4.37 -3.27 -7.74
N VAL A 47 5.58 -3.64 -8.18
CA VAL A 47 6.34 -4.80 -7.68
C VAL A 47 6.49 -4.77 -6.16
N VAL A 48 6.82 -3.60 -5.59
CA VAL A 48 6.96 -3.46 -4.13
C VAL A 48 5.61 -3.57 -3.42
N ALA A 49 4.52 -3.07 -4.01
CA ALA A 49 3.18 -3.22 -3.44
C ALA A 49 2.77 -4.71 -3.44
N ASP A 50 2.98 -5.40 -4.55
CA ASP A 50 2.63 -6.82 -4.71
C ASP A 50 3.43 -7.70 -3.73
N LEU A 51 4.74 -7.44 -3.56
CA LEU A 51 5.59 -8.12 -2.57
C LEU A 51 5.06 -7.98 -1.14
N LEU A 52 4.36 -6.88 -0.85
CA LEU A 52 3.76 -6.59 0.46
C LEU A 52 2.29 -7.02 0.54
N ASN A 53 1.77 -7.75 -0.45
CA ASN A 53 0.36 -8.11 -0.61
C ASN A 53 -0.55 -6.88 -0.54
N ARG A 54 -0.13 -5.77 -1.18
CA ARG A 54 -0.87 -4.52 -1.28
C ARG A 54 -1.20 -4.19 -2.72
N GLY A 55 -2.17 -3.30 -2.91
CA GLY A 55 -2.68 -2.97 -4.24
C GLY A 55 -2.15 -1.66 -4.83
N LYS A 56 -2.85 -1.22 -5.87
CA LYS A 56 -2.53 -0.05 -6.68
C LYS A 56 -2.61 1.28 -5.91
N TRP A 57 -3.42 1.37 -4.85
CA TRP A 57 -3.44 2.53 -3.98
C TRP A 57 -2.13 2.62 -3.20
N PHE A 58 -1.65 1.50 -2.66
CA PHE A 58 -0.38 1.45 -1.95
C PHE A 58 0.82 1.78 -2.87
N SER A 59 0.81 1.34 -4.14
CA SER A 59 1.86 1.72 -5.11
C SER A 59 1.88 3.23 -5.41
N ARG A 60 0.73 3.91 -5.38
CA ARG A 60 0.66 5.39 -5.42
C ARG A 60 1.27 6.01 -4.16
N CYS A 61 0.96 5.46 -2.99
CA CYS A 61 1.53 5.91 -1.73
C CYS A 61 3.05 5.78 -1.71
N ILE A 62 3.62 4.66 -2.16
CA ILE A 62 5.08 4.47 -2.27
C ILE A 62 5.74 5.59 -3.06
N ARG A 63 5.17 5.97 -4.21
CA ARG A 63 5.71 7.07 -5.03
C ARG A 63 5.62 8.42 -4.31
N SER A 64 4.51 8.70 -3.64
CA SER A 64 4.33 9.92 -2.85
C SER A 64 5.30 9.98 -1.67
N TRP A 65 5.44 8.87 -0.94
CA TRP A 65 6.34 8.70 0.19
C TRP A 65 7.80 8.83 -0.22
N SER A 66 8.19 8.23 -1.35
CA SER A 66 9.54 8.36 -1.89
C SER A 66 9.85 9.81 -2.28
N LYS A 67 8.90 10.53 -2.88
CA LYS A 67 9.05 11.97 -3.16
C LYS A 67 9.25 12.77 -1.86
N ALA A 68 8.43 12.52 -0.84
CA ALA A 68 8.57 13.16 0.46
C ALA A 68 9.92 12.85 1.12
N PHE A 69 10.37 11.60 1.04
CA PHE A 69 11.66 11.16 1.57
C PHE A 69 12.83 11.87 0.88
N ILE A 70 12.79 12.03 -0.43
CA ILE A 70 13.85 12.75 -1.17
C ILE A 70 13.87 14.24 -0.78
N LEU A 71 12.71 14.86 -0.59
CA LEU A 71 12.60 16.30 -0.31
C LEU A 71 12.87 16.68 1.15
N TYR A 72 12.37 15.87 2.08
CA TYR A 72 12.31 16.19 3.51
C TYR A 72 13.07 15.18 4.39
N ASN A 73 13.67 14.14 3.79
CA ASN A 73 14.31 13.04 4.49
C ASN A 73 13.38 12.31 5.48
N ASP A 74 12.07 12.35 5.22
CA ASP A 74 11.04 11.71 6.04
C ASP A 74 9.87 11.21 5.18
N VAL A 75 9.24 10.12 5.64
CA VAL A 75 8.03 9.57 5.05
C VAL A 75 6.86 9.96 5.93
N SER A 76 6.30 11.16 5.68
CA SER A 76 5.35 11.83 6.58
C SER A 76 4.43 10.87 7.35
N LYS A 77 4.42 11.01 8.68
CA LYS A 77 3.46 10.29 9.52
C LYS A 77 2.06 10.66 9.07
N ASN A 78 1.24 9.64 8.83
CA ASN A 78 -0.16 9.87 8.49
C ASN A 78 -0.83 10.17 9.83
N ASN A 79 -1.26 11.41 10.06
CA ASN A 79 -1.91 11.81 11.32
C ASN A 79 -3.26 11.10 11.55
N HIS A 80 -3.73 10.33 10.57
CA HIS A 80 -4.96 9.53 10.63
C HIS A 80 -4.85 8.27 11.53
N GLY A 81 -3.79 8.10 12.32
CA GLY A 81 -3.51 6.90 13.11
C GLY A 81 -3.80 6.98 14.61
N LEU A 82 -4.38 8.07 15.12
CA LEU A 82 -4.66 8.22 16.57
C LEU A 82 -5.94 7.51 17.04
N HIS A 83 -6.76 7.02 16.11
CA HIS A 83 -7.89 6.16 16.47
C HIS A 83 -7.53 4.71 16.15
N LEU A 84 -7.44 3.87 17.18
CA LEU A 84 -7.50 2.42 17.08
C LEU A 84 -8.88 2.03 16.54
N LYS A 85 -9.10 2.24 15.25
CA LYS A 85 -10.30 1.81 14.55
C LYS A 85 -10.04 0.39 14.10
N GLY A 86 -10.89 -0.55 14.53
CA GLY A 86 -10.83 -1.92 14.06
C GLY A 86 -10.78 -1.92 12.53
N SER A 87 -9.74 -2.53 11.96
CA SER A 87 -9.50 -2.49 10.52
C SER A 87 -10.62 -3.23 9.79
N SER A 88 -11.66 -2.51 9.39
CA SER A 88 -12.73 -3.03 8.54
C SER A 88 -12.23 -3.16 7.10
N ILE A 89 -12.66 -4.21 6.40
CA ILE A 89 -12.45 -4.39 4.95
C ILE A 89 -12.90 -3.15 4.16
N ILE A 90 -13.95 -2.47 4.62
CA ILE A 90 -14.49 -1.29 3.96
C ILE A 90 -13.54 -0.09 4.10
N GLU A 91 -12.69 -0.06 5.13
CA GLU A 91 -11.72 1.02 5.36
C GLU A 91 -10.43 0.85 4.57
N ASP A 92 -10.19 -0.33 3.99
CA ASP A 92 -9.04 -0.59 3.14
C ASP A 92 -9.15 0.21 1.82
N LYS A 93 -8.16 1.06 1.57
CA LYS A 93 -8.14 1.96 0.41
C LYS A 93 -7.92 1.25 -0.92
N ASP A 94 -7.23 0.12 -0.93
CA ASP A 94 -7.10 -0.71 -2.14
C ASP A 94 -8.44 -1.35 -2.49
N ILE A 95 -9.20 -1.80 -1.49
CA ILE A 95 -10.55 -2.36 -1.67
C ILE A 95 -11.53 -1.28 -2.13
N GLN A 96 -11.53 -0.11 -1.49
CA GLN A 96 -12.35 1.04 -1.92
C GLN A 96 -12.06 1.42 -3.38
N LEU A 97 -10.79 1.36 -3.79
CA LEU A 97 -10.40 1.65 -5.17
C LEU A 97 -10.94 0.61 -6.15
N LYS A 98 -10.88 -0.69 -5.81
CA LYS A 98 -11.46 -1.77 -6.63
C LYS A 98 -12.97 -1.59 -6.80
N ILE A 99 -13.69 -1.42 -5.68
CA ILE A 99 -15.15 -1.19 -5.67
C ILE A 99 -15.49 0.02 -6.53
N THR A 100 -14.84 1.17 -6.30
CA THR A 100 -15.11 2.40 -7.07
C THR A 100 -14.87 2.20 -8.57
N SER A 101 -13.82 1.45 -8.96
CA SER A 101 -13.54 1.13 -10.35
C SER A 101 -14.68 0.32 -10.98
N TYR A 102 -15.17 -0.71 -10.27
CA TYR A 102 -16.30 -1.52 -10.71
C TYR A 102 -17.58 -0.69 -10.86
N LEU A 103 -17.89 0.18 -9.87
CA LEU A 103 -19.07 1.03 -9.94
C LEU A 103 -19.06 1.93 -11.18
N ARG A 104 -17.89 2.52 -11.48
CA ARG A 104 -17.69 3.40 -12.64
C ARG A 104 -17.82 2.66 -13.96
N GLN A 105 -17.24 1.46 -14.07
CA GLN A 105 -17.34 0.63 -15.28
C GLN A 105 -18.80 0.27 -15.60
N ASN A 106 -19.63 0.06 -14.57
CA ASN A 106 -21.05 -0.22 -14.72
C ASN A 106 -21.92 1.04 -14.79
N LYS A 107 -21.33 2.24 -14.88
CA LYS A 107 -22.05 3.54 -14.88
C LYS A 107 -23.04 3.67 -13.73
N PHE A 108 -22.74 3.06 -12.58
CA PHE A 108 -23.63 2.99 -11.41
C PHE A 108 -24.98 2.29 -11.65
N ASN A 109 -25.19 1.65 -12.81
CA ASN A 109 -26.36 0.83 -13.09
C ASN A 109 -26.12 -0.60 -12.61
N ILE A 110 -26.37 -0.85 -11.33
CA ILE A 110 -25.92 -2.07 -10.66
C ILE A 110 -27.10 -2.82 -10.06
N ASN A 111 -27.23 -4.09 -10.44
CA ASN A 111 -28.06 -5.04 -9.74
C ASN A 111 -27.34 -5.51 -8.47
N ILE A 112 -28.05 -5.54 -7.34
CA ILE A 112 -27.54 -5.99 -6.03
C ILE A 112 -26.90 -7.38 -6.15
N ASN A 113 -27.51 -8.29 -6.90
CA ASN A 113 -26.98 -9.65 -7.06
C ASN A 113 -25.61 -9.65 -7.74
N ASN A 114 -25.49 -8.90 -8.84
CA ASN A 114 -24.22 -8.79 -9.57
C ASN A 114 -23.12 -8.15 -8.71
N PHE A 115 -23.49 -7.20 -7.84
CA PHE A 115 -22.55 -6.60 -6.90
C PHE A 115 -22.10 -7.58 -5.82
N CYS A 116 -23.02 -8.34 -5.23
CA CYS A 116 -22.70 -9.38 -4.26
C CYS A 116 -21.76 -10.44 -4.86
N ASP A 117 -22.02 -10.85 -6.11
CA ASP A 117 -21.16 -11.79 -6.82
C ASP A 117 -19.77 -11.23 -7.06
N TYR A 118 -19.66 -9.95 -7.45
CA TYR A 118 -18.39 -9.26 -7.60
C TYR A 118 -17.61 -9.21 -6.27
N ILE A 119 -18.25 -8.80 -5.17
CA ILE A 119 -17.60 -8.76 -3.85
C ILE A 119 -17.10 -10.15 -3.44
N ALA A 120 -17.92 -11.18 -3.64
CA ALA A 120 -17.54 -12.55 -3.28
C ALA A 120 -16.36 -13.09 -4.10
N LYS A 121 -16.36 -12.87 -5.43
CA LYS A 121 -15.35 -13.43 -6.33
C LYS A 121 -14.05 -12.63 -6.37
N GLU A 122 -14.12 -11.30 -6.31
CA GLU A 122 -12.96 -10.43 -6.57
C GLU A 122 -12.38 -9.86 -5.28
N ILE A 123 -13.23 -9.44 -4.34
CA ILE A 123 -12.77 -8.78 -3.12
C ILE A 123 -12.39 -9.83 -2.07
N LEU A 124 -13.31 -10.73 -1.71
CA LEU A 124 -13.05 -11.72 -0.65
C LEU A 124 -11.94 -12.71 -1.02
N SER A 125 -11.92 -13.19 -2.27
CA SER A 125 -10.84 -14.04 -2.76
C SER A 125 -9.48 -13.33 -2.71
N SER A 126 -9.42 -12.02 -3.01
CA SER A 126 -8.17 -11.27 -2.94
C SER A 126 -7.63 -11.05 -1.51
N ILE A 127 -8.44 -11.31 -0.49
CA ILE A 127 -8.09 -11.21 0.94
C ILE A 127 -7.77 -12.59 1.52
N GLY A 128 -7.92 -13.67 0.73
CA GLY A 128 -7.71 -15.05 1.20
C GLY A 128 -8.85 -15.58 2.07
N ILE A 129 -10.03 -14.93 2.05
CA ILE A 129 -11.23 -15.47 2.68
C ILE A 129 -11.88 -16.40 1.67
N GLU A 130 -11.30 -17.58 1.50
CA GLU A 130 -11.92 -18.63 0.70
C GLU A 130 -13.10 -19.21 1.48
N LYS A 131 -14.29 -19.23 0.87
CA LYS A 131 -15.41 -19.99 1.41
C LYS A 131 -14.98 -21.46 1.45
N LYS A 132 -14.91 -22.06 2.65
CA LYS A 132 -15.01 -23.52 2.78
C LYS A 132 -16.29 -23.95 2.07
N ILE A 133 -16.14 -24.53 0.89
CA ILE A 133 -17.19 -25.33 0.29
C ILE A 133 -17.24 -26.62 1.11
N LYS A 134 -18.45 -26.96 1.55
CA LYS A 134 -18.82 -28.00 2.52
C LYS A 134 -18.02 -29.29 2.43
#